data_AF-A0A6P0BDH8-F1
#
_entry.id   AF-A0A6P0BDH8-F1
#
_cell.length_a   1.000
_cell.length_b   1.000
_cell.length_c   1.000
_cell.angle_alpha   90.00
_cell.angle_beta   90.00
_cell.angle_gamma   90.00
#
_symmetry.space_group_name_H-M   'P 1'
#
loop_
_entity.id
_entity.type
_entity.pdbx_description
1 polymer ?
#
loop_
_entity_poly.entity_id
_entity_poly.type
_entity_poly.pdbx_seq_one_letter_code
_entity_poly.pdbx_strand_id
1 'polypeptide(L)'
;MMTAHEVVRSSRGKSSAQKLYDSWAKDWREKFATKMLPDVPTKQEKRADWGEGWRSCGFDRSWIVEDPPRVDEVYSTEFRPRLTFAALAAAQGFPAPWRFAPKGDEKLPMIQAALPPVMARIVGLALRTALTGEFFDISKEVEAKVIEDSKIGPPDASSCGRSMSVGGRPYCSTSERSSRVPPVIESSPSNTPTGSSSSAHLRAASAECSFRRAPSAAT
;
A
#
# COMPACT_ATOMS: atom_id res chain seq x y z
N MET A 1 -2.90 -17.34 -41.43
CA MET A 1 -3.28 -18.65 -40.87
C MET A 1 -2.64 -18.77 -39.49
N MET A 2 -3.40 -18.49 -38.42
CA MET A 2 -2.91 -18.67 -37.05
C MET A 2 -3.15 -20.13 -36.64
N THR A 3 -2.08 -20.82 -36.28
CA THR A 3 -2.09 -22.23 -35.87
C THR A 3 -2.84 -22.41 -34.56
N ALA A 4 -3.93 -23.17 -34.59
CA ALA A 4 -4.84 -23.49 -33.49
C ALA A 4 -4.23 -24.35 -32.35
N HIS A 5 -2.91 -24.34 -32.18
CA HIS A 5 -2.20 -25.29 -31.30
C HIS A 5 -1.89 -24.77 -29.89
N GLU A 6 -2.17 -23.50 -29.58
CA GLU A 6 -1.86 -22.92 -28.26
C GLU A 6 -3.06 -22.73 -27.34
N VAL A 7 -4.29 -22.83 -27.87
CA VAL A 7 -5.55 -22.71 -27.08
C VAL A 7 -6.02 -24.07 -26.52
N VAL A 8 -5.37 -25.19 -26.89
CA VAL A 8 -5.79 -26.57 -26.55
C VAL A 8 -5.03 -27.16 -25.35
N ARG A 9 -4.17 -26.40 -24.67
CA ARG A 9 -3.59 -26.85 -23.40
C ARG A 9 -4.51 -26.52 -22.22
N SER A 10 -5.27 -27.54 -21.80
CA SER A 10 -5.70 -27.76 -20.41
C SER A 10 -7.14 -27.35 -19.99
N SER A 11 -8.15 -27.79 -20.75
CA SER A 11 -9.51 -27.99 -20.19
C SER A 11 -9.83 -29.46 -19.88
N ARG A 12 -9.09 -30.41 -20.46
CA ARG A 12 -9.21 -31.86 -20.17
C ARG A 12 -8.28 -32.24 -19.02
N GLY A 13 -8.78 -32.19 -17.79
CA GLY A 13 -8.06 -32.72 -16.61
C GLY A 13 -8.10 -31.86 -15.34
N LYS A 14 -8.67 -30.66 -15.38
CA LYS A 14 -8.83 -29.84 -14.16
C LYS A 14 -9.81 -30.51 -13.19
N SER A 15 -9.42 -30.64 -11.92
CA SER A 15 -10.30 -31.11 -10.85
C SER A 15 -11.52 -30.21 -10.71
N SER A 16 -12.61 -30.73 -10.14
CA SER A 16 -13.81 -29.93 -9.85
C SER A 16 -13.48 -28.73 -8.96
N ALA A 17 -12.61 -28.92 -7.97
CA ALA A 17 -12.13 -27.84 -7.10
C ALA A 17 -11.37 -26.75 -7.87
N GLN A 18 -10.49 -27.13 -8.81
CA GLN A 18 -9.78 -26.14 -9.64
C GLN A 18 -10.74 -25.36 -10.53
N LYS A 19 -11.75 -26.02 -11.11
CA LYS A 19 -12.77 -25.34 -11.92
C LYS A 19 -13.57 -24.33 -11.10
N LEU A 20 -13.96 -24.71 -9.87
CA LEU A 20 -14.66 -23.82 -8.93
C LEU A 20 -13.79 -22.62 -8.55
N TYR A 21 -12.50 -22.86 -8.24
CA TYR A 21 -11.55 -21.79 -7.96
C TYR A 21 -11.40 -20.84 -9.15
N ASP A 22 -11.19 -21.37 -10.35
CA ASP A 22 -11.01 -20.57 -11.57
C ASP A 22 -12.26 -19.73 -11.88
N SER A 23 -13.47 -20.28 -11.71
CA SER A 23 -14.72 -19.54 -11.89
C SER A 23 -14.89 -18.46 -10.83
N TRP A 24 -14.69 -18.81 -9.56
CA TRP A 24 -14.76 -17.85 -8.45
C TRP A 24 -13.77 -16.69 -8.66
N ALA A 25 -12.51 -16.99 -8.99
CA ALA A 25 -11.47 -15.98 -9.18
C ALA A 25 -11.76 -15.06 -10.38
N LYS A 26 -12.47 -15.56 -11.40
CA LYS A 26 -12.95 -14.75 -12.52
C LYS A 26 -14.09 -13.83 -12.07
N ASP A 27 -15.13 -14.40 -11.46
CA ASP A 27 -16.32 -13.65 -11.04
C ASP A 27 -15.98 -12.59 -9.98
N TRP A 28 -15.11 -12.94 -9.02
CA TRP A 28 -14.61 -12.02 -8.00
C TRP A 28 -13.87 -10.83 -8.64
N ARG A 29 -12.99 -11.08 -9.61
CA ARG A 29 -12.28 -10.00 -10.32
C ARG A 29 -13.25 -9.10 -11.08
N GLU A 30 -14.20 -9.66 -11.82
CA GLU A 30 -15.18 -8.88 -12.56
C GLU A 30 -16.04 -8.01 -11.62
N LYS A 31 -16.43 -8.54 -10.47
CA LYS A 31 -17.27 -7.84 -9.48
C LYS A 31 -16.55 -6.71 -8.74
N PHE A 32 -15.25 -6.88 -8.44
CA PHE A 32 -14.52 -6.00 -7.53
C PHE A 32 -13.37 -5.20 -8.16
N ALA A 33 -12.97 -5.47 -9.42
CA ALA A 33 -11.82 -4.81 -10.05
C ALA A 33 -11.89 -3.27 -10.12
N THR A 34 -13.09 -2.70 -10.17
CA THR A 34 -13.31 -1.24 -10.27
C THR A 34 -13.62 -0.58 -8.94
N LYS A 35 -13.71 -1.36 -7.85
CA LYS A 35 -14.01 -0.82 -6.52
C LYS A 35 -12.80 -0.09 -5.96
N MET A 36 -13.03 1.12 -5.46
CA MET A 36 -12.02 1.85 -4.71
C MET A 36 -11.78 1.16 -3.38
N LEU A 37 -10.51 0.79 -3.15
CA LEU A 37 -10.11 0.22 -1.88
C LEU A 37 -10.18 1.30 -0.80
N PRO A 38 -10.66 0.96 0.41
CA PRO A 38 -10.64 1.88 1.54
C PRO A 38 -9.20 2.10 2.04
N ASP A 39 -9.05 3.01 3.00
CA ASP A 39 -7.76 3.32 3.58
C ASP A 39 -7.03 2.10 4.16
N VAL A 40 -5.70 2.17 4.08
CA VAL A 40 -4.79 1.15 4.61
C VAL A 40 -5.05 1.02 6.12
N PRO A 41 -5.38 -0.20 6.61
CA PRO A 41 -5.50 -0.47 8.03
C PRO A 41 -4.33 0.11 8.82
N THR A 42 -4.54 0.76 9.97
CA THR A 42 -3.45 1.26 10.83
C THR A 42 -2.93 0.21 11.82
N LYS A 43 -3.73 -0.80 12.16
CA LYS A 43 -3.34 -1.95 13.01
C LYS A 43 -4.11 -3.21 12.63
N GLN A 44 -3.59 -4.37 13.03
CA GLN A 44 -4.38 -5.60 13.16
C GLN A 44 -5.35 -5.48 14.35
N GLU A 45 -6.27 -4.52 14.29
CA GLU A 45 -7.31 -4.36 15.30
C GLU A 45 -8.63 -5.02 14.83
N LYS A 46 -9.26 -5.77 15.73
CA LYS A 46 -10.64 -6.26 15.57
C LYS A 46 -11.63 -5.11 15.81
N ARG A 47 -11.72 -4.15 14.88
CA ARG A 47 -12.81 -3.17 14.88
C ARG A 47 -13.89 -3.64 13.91
N ALA A 48 -15.08 -3.93 14.43
CA ALA A 48 -16.23 -4.39 13.65
C ALA A 48 -16.58 -3.40 12.52
N ASP A 49 -16.51 -2.10 12.82
CA ASP A 49 -16.92 -1.00 11.94
C ASP A 49 -15.96 -0.81 10.75
N TRP A 50 -14.73 -1.29 10.87
CA TRP A 50 -13.66 -1.10 9.89
C TRP A 50 -13.54 -2.26 8.89
N GLY A 51 -14.32 -3.33 9.09
CA GLY A 51 -14.42 -4.46 8.18
C GLY A 51 -15.33 -4.20 6.99
N GLU A 52 -16.29 -3.27 7.10
CA GLU A 52 -17.34 -3.09 6.10
C GLU A 52 -16.83 -2.53 4.77
N GLY A 53 -15.91 -1.56 4.81
CA GLY A 53 -15.30 -1.00 3.60
C GLY A 53 -14.48 -2.04 2.80
N TRP A 54 -13.73 -2.89 3.49
CA TRP A 54 -12.97 -3.96 2.81
C TRP A 54 -13.89 -5.09 2.32
N ARG A 55 -14.96 -5.37 3.07
CA ARG A 55 -16.00 -6.33 2.69
C ARG A 55 -16.77 -5.91 1.43
N SER A 56 -17.04 -4.62 1.26
CA SER A 56 -17.69 -4.09 0.05
C SER A 56 -16.76 -4.14 -1.18
N CYS A 57 -15.45 -4.20 -0.95
CA CYS A 57 -14.41 -4.44 -1.96
C CYS A 57 -14.10 -5.92 -2.17
N GLY A 58 -14.87 -6.82 -1.56
CA GLY A 58 -14.75 -8.26 -1.77
C GLY A 58 -13.73 -8.97 -0.90
N PHE A 59 -13.09 -8.30 0.07
CA PHE A 59 -12.11 -8.91 0.97
C PHE A 59 -12.70 -9.21 2.35
N ASP A 60 -12.24 -10.30 2.96
CA ASP A 60 -12.38 -10.48 4.41
C ASP A 60 -11.17 -9.86 5.11
N ARG A 61 -11.45 -8.90 6.00
CA ARG A 61 -10.44 -8.17 6.78
C ARG A 61 -10.30 -8.72 8.21
N SER A 62 -10.80 -9.92 8.47
CA SER A 62 -10.67 -10.59 9.77
C SER A 62 -9.20 -10.74 10.20
N TRP A 63 -8.31 -11.05 9.25
CA TRP A 63 -6.85 -11.12 9.45
C TRP A 63 -6.13 -10.77 8.15
N ILE A 64 -4.89 -10.26 8.25
CA ILE A 64 -4.00 -10.09 7.09
C ILE A 64 -3.08 -11.30 7.04
N VAL A 65 -3.04 -11.98 5.90
CA VAL A 65 -2.31 -13.24 5.73
C VAL A 65 -1.15 -13.11 4.76
N GLU A 66 -0.23 -14.07 4.79
CA GLU A 66 0.92 -14.11 3.89
C GLU A 66 0.50 -14.53 2.48
N ASP A 67 -0.22 -15.64 2.38
CA ASP A 67 -0.49 -16.31 1.11
C ASP A 67 -1.91 -16.04 0.59
N PRO A 68 -2.10 -15.99 -0.74
CA PRO A 68 -3.42 -15.98 -1.35
C PRO A 68 -4.19 -17.29 -1.06
N PRO A 69 -5.53 -17.31 -1.21
CA PRO A 69 -6.33 -18.50 -0.94
C PRO A 69 -5.90 -19.67 -1.83
N ARG A 70 -5.88 -20.86 -1.25
CA ARG A 70 -5.61 -22.10 -1.98
C ARG A 70 -6.87 -22.63 -2.66
N VAL A 71 -6.70 -23.54 -3.62
CA VAL A 71 -7.79 -24.13 -4.39
C VAL A 71 -8.81 -24.86 -3.51
N ASP A 72 -8.33 -25.51 -2.45
CA ASP A 72 -9.12 -26.24 -1.47
C ASP A 72 -9.82 -25.33 -0.45
N GLU A 73 -9.38 -24.08 -0.29
CA GLU A 73 -10.02 -23.11 0.60
C GLU A 73 -11.27 -22.47 -0.03
N VAL A 74 -11.39 -22.48 -1.36
CA VAL A 74 -12.52 -21.88 -2.09
C VAL A 74 -13.64 -22.90 -2.21
N TYR A 75 -14.63 -22.79 -1.32
CA TYR A 75 -15.79 -23.69 -1.26
C TYR A 75 -17.06 -23.11 -1.90
N SER A 76 -17.06 -21.84 -2.31
CA SER A 76 -18.25 -21.11 -2.79
C SER A 76 -17.88 -19.97 -3.73
N THR A 77 -18.80 -19.61 -4.63
CA THR A 77 -18.69 -18.41 -5.48
C THR A 77 -18.79 -17.10 -4.70
N GLU A 78 -19.37 -17.12 -3.50
CA GLU A 78 -19.43 -15.96 -2.58
C GLU A 78 -18.27 -15.93 -1.58
N PHE A 79 -17.27 -16.83 -1.74
CA PHE A 79 -16.07 -16.83 -0.92
C PHE A 79 -15.35 -15.49 -0.99
N ARG A 80 -14.93 -14.99 0.17
CA ARG A 80 -14.16 -13.74 0.29
C ARG A 80 -12.74 -14.10 0.72
N PRO A 81 -11.72 -13.76 -0.07
CA PRO A 81 -10.35 -14.02 0.31
C PRO A 81 -9.96 -13.10 1.46
N ARG A 82 -9.12 -13.62 2.35
CA ARG A 82 -8.45 -12.79 3.36
C ARG A 82 -7.49 -11.83 2.66
N LEU A 83 -7.38 -10.62 3.19
CA LEU A 83 -6.44 -9.62 2.65
C LEU A 83 -5.00 -10.12 2.85
N THR A 84 -4.17 -10.08 1.82
CA THR A 84 -2.77 -10.48 1.92
C THR A 84 -1.84 -9.27 2.07
N PHE A 85 -0.65 -9.46 2.65
CA PHE A 85 0.37 -8.38 2.67
C PHE A 85 0.73 -7.94 1.26
N ALA A 86 0.79 -8.87 0.30
CA ALA A 86 1.07 -8.57 -1.11
C ALA A 86 -0.05 -7.74 -1.77
N ALA A 87 -1.32 -8.06 -1.49
CA ALA A 87 -2.45 -7.28 -1.98
C ALA A 87 -2.46 -5.87 -1.38
N LEU A 88 -2.12 -5.73 -0.09
CA LEU A 88 -2.03 -4.43 0.56
C LEU A 88 -0.89 -3.57 -0.01
N ALA A 89 0.28 -4.17 -0.25
CA ALA A 89 1.39 -3.50 -0.90
C ALA A 89 1.02 -3.07 -2.33
N ALA A 90 0.37 -3.95 -3.09
CA ALA A 90 -0.10 -3.62 -4.44
C ALA A 90 -1.12 -2.47 -4.42
N ALA A 91 -2.00 -2.40 -3.41
CA ALA A 91 -2.95 -1.29 -3.24
C ALA A 91 -2.25 0.06 -3.05
N GLN A 92 -1.06 0.08 -2.45
CA GLN A 92 -0.22 1.28 -2.33
C GLN A 92 0.70 1.52 -3.55
N GLY A 93 0.59 0.71 -4.60
CA GLY A 93 1.39 0.84 -5.81
C GLY A 93 2.79 0.22 -5.72
N PHE A 94 3.04 -0.67 -4.75
CA PHE A 94 4.28 -1.45 -4.74
C PHE A 94 4.31 -2.47 -5.90
N PRO A 95 5.43 -2.59 -6.62
CA PRO A 95 5.57 -3.55 -7.69
C PRO A 95 5.61 -4.99 -7.14
N ALA A 96 5.07 -5.95 -7.89
CA ALA A 96 4.91 -7.34 -7.46
C ALA A 96 6.18 -8.05 -6.92
N PRO A 97 7.39 -7.83 -7.46
CA PRO A 97 8.60 -8.46 -6.92
C PRO A 97 9.17 -7.70 -5.71
N TRP A 98 8.57 -6.58 -5.26
CA TRP A 98 8.98 -5.91 -4.02
C TRP A 98 8.80 -6.85 -2.83
N ARG A 99 9.79 -6.88 -1.93
CA ARG A 99 9.80 -7.73 -0.74
C ARG A 99 10.07 -6.88 0.49
N PHE A 100 9.25 -7.07 1.51
CA PHE A 100 9.46 -6.50 2.84
C PHE A 100 10.30 -7.49 3.66
N ALA A 101 11.36 -6.99 4.31
CA ALA A 101 12.34 -7.82 5.00
C ALA A 101 11.78 -8.58 6.24
N PRO A 102 10.90 -8.01 7.07
CA PRO A 102 10.33 -8.73 8.21
C PRO A 102 9.43 -9.88 7.76
N LYS A 103 9.23 -10.84 8.65
CA LYS A 103 8.29 -11.95 8.47
C LYS A 103 7.04 -11.70 9.31
N GLY A 104 5.89 -12.18 8.83
CA GLY A 104 4.62 -12.07 9.57
C GLY A 104 4.14 -10.63 9.77
N ASP A 105 3.55 -10.37 10.94
CA ASP A 105 2.79 -9.15 11.22
C ASP A 105 3.63 -7.86 11.23
N GLU A 106 4.95 -7.98 11.41
CA GLU A 106 5.90 -6.86 11.35
C GLU A 106 5.99 -6.23 9.94
N LYS A 107 5.50 -6.91 8.90
CA LYS A 107 5.39 -6.34 7.55
C LYS A 107 4.37 -5.22 7.47
N LEU A 108 3.29 -5.32 8.24
CA LEU A 108 2.18 -4.37 8.14
C LEU A 108 2.62 -2.93 8.50
N PRO A 109 3.31 -2.68 9.64
CA PRO A 109 3.87 -1.37 9.93
C PRO A 109 4.81 -0.83 8.85
N MET A 110 5.61 -1.69 8.21
CA MET A 110 6.48 -1.26 7.11
C MET A 110 5.70 -0.83 5.88
N ILE A 111 4.67 -1.58 5.50
CA ILE A 111 3.78 -1.22 4.39
C ILE A 111 3.07 0.10 4.71
N GLN A 112 2.56 0.25 5.93
CA GLN A 112 1.85 1.47 6.36
C GLN A 112 2.74 2.71 6.40
N ALA A 113 3.97 2.58 6.91
CA ALA A 113 4.89 3.70 7.09
C ALA A 113 5.59 4.10 5.79
N ALA A 114 5.57 3.26 4.76
CA ALA A 114 6.26 3.54 3.52
C ALA A 114 5.52 4.62 2.70
N LEU A 115 6.30 5.52 2.09
CA LEU A 115 5.78 6.44 1.09
C LEU A 115 5.37 5.64 -0.17
N PRO A 116 4.11 5.70 -0.62
CA PRO A 116 3.68 4.99 -1.83
C PRO A 116 4.60 5.27 -3.01
N PRO A 117 5.07 4.25 -3.77
CA PRO A 117 6.09 4.45 -4.81
C PRO A 117 5.68 5.44 -5.90
N VAL A 118 4.39 5.52 -6.24
CA VAL A 118 3.85 6.51 -7.18
C VAL A 118 4.04 7.93 -6.62
N MET A 119 3.74 8.16 -5.34
CA MET A 119 3.96 9.45 -4.69
C MET A 119 5.45 9.80 -4.61
N ALA A 120 6.30 8.82 -4.30
CA ALA A 120 7.75 9.00 -4.28
C ALA A 120 8.29 9.45 -5.66
N ARG A 121 7.76 8.89 -6.76
CA ARG A 121 8.08 9.33 -8.12
C ARG A 121 7.68 10.77 -8.35
N ILE A 122 6.46 11.16 -8.02
CA ILE A 122 5.97 12.55 -8.24
C ILE A 122 6.88 13.55 -7.52
N VAL A 123 7.21 13.28 -6.25
CA VAL A 123 8.13 14.13 -5.46
C VAL A 123 9.52 14.18 -6.10
N GLY A 124 10.04 13.03 -6.56
CA GLY A 124 11.33 12.97 -7.25
C GLY A 124 11.37 13.77 -8.56
N LEU A 125 10.29 13.74 -9.35
CA LEU A 125 10.17 14.54 -10.58
C LEU A 125 10.11 16.03 -10.26
N ALA A 126 9.31 16.44 -9.27
CA ALA A 126 9.25 17.84 -8.83
C ALA A 126 10.62 18.36 -8.38
N LEU A 127 11.37 17.54 -7.63
CA LEU A 127 12.74 17.87 -7.23
C LEU A 127 13.68 17.98 -8.45
N ARG A 128 13.60 17.05 -9.41
CA ARG A 128 14.39 17.13 -10.64
C ARG A 128 14.07 18.40 -11.42
N THR A 129 12.80 18.78 -11.55
CA THR A 129 12.38 20.04 -12.17
C THR A 129 12.98 21.24 -11.46
N ALA A 130 12.96 21.27 -10.13
CA ALA A 130 13.56 22.36 -9.36
C ALA A 130 15.08 22.46 -9.54
N LEU A 131 15.78 21.32 -9.67
CA LEU A 131 17.23 21.28 -9.80
C LEU A 131 17.74 21.52 -11.24
N THR A 132 16.96 21.13 -12.25
CA THR A 132 17.42 21.12 -13.66
C THR A 132 16.64 22.06 -14.58
N GLY A 133 15.46 22.53 -14.15
CA GLY A 133 14.52 23.29 -14.99
C GLY A 133 13.74 22.42 -16.00
N GLU A 134 13.94 21.09 -16.02
CA GLU A 134 13.22 20.19 -16.92
C GLU A 134 11.81 19.90 -16.40
N PHE A 135 10.79 20.06 -17.25
CA PHE A 135 9.40 19.80 -16.90
C PHE A 135 8.93 18.43 -17.39
N PHE A 136 8.11 17.77 -16.56
CA PHE A 136 7.54 16.45 -16.85
C PHE A 136 6.01 16.52 -16.85
N ASP A 137 5.40 15.76 -17.74
CA ASP A 137 3.96 15.52 -17.68
C ASP A 137 3.66 14.50 -16.57
N ILE A 138 3.32 15.01 -15.38
CA ILE A 138 3.08 14.19 -14.19
C ILE A 138 1.96 13.18 -14.45
N SER A 139 0.91 13.54 -15.19
CA SER A 139 -0.20 12.64 -15.48
C SER A 139 0.27 11.39 -16.22
N LYS A 140 1.11 11.59 -17.24
CA LYS A 140 1.71 10.50 -18.00
C LYS A 140 2.70 9.68 -17.16
N GLU A 141 3.48 10.33 -16.31
CA GLU A 141 4.49 9.66 -15.48
C GLU A 141 3.88 8.83 -14.33
N VAL A 142 2.69 9.19 -13.86
CA VAL A 142 1.94 8.44 -12.84
C VAL A 142 1.40 7.12 -13.40
N GLU A 143 0.97 7.12 -14.67
CA GLU A 143 0.46 5.93 -15.35
C GLU A 143 1.58 4.94 -15.73
N ALA A 144 2.80 5.43 -15.90
CA ALA A 144 3.95 4.59 -16.22
C ALA A 144 4.35 3.69 -15.02
N LYS A 145 4.88 2.50 -15.31
CA LYS A 145 5.39 1.58 -14.29
C LYS A 145 6.46 2.26 -13.43
N VAL A 146 6.34 2.22 -12.10
CA VAL A 146 7.23 2.96 -11.16
C VAL A 146 8.71 2.57 -11.32
N ILE A 147 8.97 1.29 -11.51
CA ILE A 147 10.30 0.74 -11.71
C ILE A 147 10.18 -0.55 -12.50
N GLU A 148 11.14 -0.84 -13.38
CA GLU A 148 11.22 -2.14 -14.04
C GLU A 148 11.53 -3.26 -13.04
N ASP A 149 10.89 -4.42 -13.21
CA ASP A 149 11.01 -5.52 -12.26
C ASP A 149 12.45 -6.02 -12.14
N SER A 150 13.22 -5.94 -13.23
CA SER A 150 14.64 -6.30 -13.27
C SER A 150 15.56 -5.34 -12.51
N LYS A 151 15.08 -4.14 -12.17
CA LYS A 151 15.83 -3.12 -11.41
C LYS A 151 15.51 -3.16 -9.92
N ILE A 152 14.54 -3.97 -9.51
CA ILE A 152 14.26 -4.20 -8.09
C ILE A 152 15.34 -5.15 -7.58
N GLY A 153 16.09 -4.70 -6.57
CA GLY A 153 17.21 -5.46 -6.03
C GLY A 153 16.81 -6.88 -5.64
N PRO A 154 17.72 -7.85 -5.76
CA PRO A 154 17.44 -9.21 -5.34
C PRO A 154 17.04 -9.20 -3.85
N PRO A 155 16.02 -9.98 -3.45
CA PRO A 155 15.72 -10.14 -2.04
C PRO A 155 16.95 -10.73 -1.36
N ASP A 156 17.38 -10.15 -0.23
CA ASP A 156 18.53 -10.63 0.52
C ASP A 156 18.35 -12.12 0.85
N ALA A 157 19.12 -12.97 0.18
CA ALA A 157 19.13 -14.42 0.40
C ALA A 157 19.81 -14.83 1.72
N SER A 158 20.30 -13.87 2.51
CA SER A 158 21.34 -14.09 3.52
C SER A 158 20.85 -14.26 4.97
N SER A 159 19.55 -14.24 5.27
CA SER A 159 19.07 -14.42 6.66
C SER A 159 18.50 -15.82 6.98
N CYS A 160 18.34 -16.71 6.00
CA CYS A 160 17.79 -18.05 6.24
C CYS A 160 18.89 -19.12 6.16
N GLY A 161 19.76 -19.16 7.18
CA GLY A 161 20.83 -20.17 7.21
C GLY A 161 21.85 -20.04 8.34
N ARG A 162 21.51 -19.45 9.49
CA ARG A 162 22.33 -19.66 10.69
C ARG A 162 21.57 -20.61 11.61
N SER A 163 21.82 -21.91 11.38
CA SER A 163 21.54 -22.97 12.34
C SER A 163 21.98 -22.49 13.72
N MET A 164 21.02 -22.19 14.60
CA MET A 164 21.30 -21.99 16.00
C MET A 164 21.68 -23.36 16.58
N SER A 165 22.98 -23.64 16.61
CA SER A 165 23.50 -24.61 17.56
C SER A 165 23.11 -24.14 18.96
N VAL A 166 22.32 -24.97 19.64
CA VAL A 166 21.86 -24.83 21.02
C VAL A 166 23.05 -24.45 21.92
N GLY A 167 22.96 -23.30 22.59
CA GLY A 167 23.86 -22.94 23.68
C GLY A 167 24.64 -21.64 23.47
N GLY A 168 23.95 -20.50 23.59
CA GLY A 168 24.61 -19.20 23.69
C GLY A 168 23.60 -18.08 23.69
N ARG A 169 23.36 -17.44 24.84
CA ARG A 169 22.57 -16.20 24.92
C ARG A 169 23.39 -15.08 24.25
N PRO A 170 22.90 -14.40 23.20
CA PRO A 170 23.53 -13.16 22.77
C PRO A 170 23.09 -12.03 23.70
N TYR A 171 23.99 -11.66 24.60
CA TYR A 171 23.90 -10.42 25.36
C TYR A 171 24.22 -9.28 24.39
N CYS A 172 23.24 -8.47 23.99
CA CYS A 172 23.50 -7.21 23.29
C CYS A 172 23.93 -6.19 24.35
N SER A 173 25.24 -6.06 24.58
CA SER A 173 25.84 -4.97 25.33
C SER A 173 25.91 -3.72 24.43
N THR A 174 24.94 -2.83 24.54
CA THR A 174 25.13 -1.45 24.08
C THR A 174 25.75 -0.65 25.21
N SER A 175 27.02 -0.33 25.02
CA SER A 175 27.82 0.58 25.82
C SER A 175 27.13 1.92 26.04
N GLU A 176 27.05 2.33 27.30
CA GLU A 176 26.83 3.71 27.71
C GLU A 176 27.82 4.63 27.02
N ARG A 177 27.32 5.55 26.20
CA ARG A 177 28.04 6.78 25.86
C ARG A 177 27.19 7.96 26.32
N SER A 178 27.50 8.35 27.55
CA SER A 178 27.25 9.67 28.13
C SER A 178 27.51 10.78 27.11
N SER A 179 26.47 11.50 26.69
CA SER A 179 26.59 12.86 26.20
C SER A 179 25.66 13.77 27.00
N ARG A 180 26.29 14.68 27.73
CA ARG A 180 25.71 15.70 28.60
C ARG A 180 24.67 16.54 27.86
N VAL A 181 23.51 16.68 28.50
CA VAL A 181 22.48 17.68 28.17
C VAL A 181 22.90 19.01 28.82
N PRO A 182 23.01 20.13 28.07
CA PRO A 182 23.07 21.45 28.68
C PRO A 182 21.66 21.96 29.04
N PRO A 183 21.49 22.73 30.13
CA PRO A 183 20.20 23.15 30.64
C PRO A 183 19.51 24.19 29.75
N VAL A 184 18.20 24.01 29.53
CA VAL A 184 17.30 24.97 28.89
C VAL A 184 16.91 26.03 29.92
N ILE A 185 17.13 27.29 29.57
CA ILE A 185 16.73 28.47 30.35
C ILE A 185 15.22 28.68 30.19
N GLU A 186 14.53 28.68 31.32
CA GLU A 186 13.10 28.89 31.48
C GLU A 186 12.81 30.39 31.58
N SER A 187 12.05 30.93 30.61
CA SER A 187 11.54 32.31 30.66
C SER A 187 10.07 32.31 30.28
N SER A 188 9.19 32.33 31.28
CA SER A 188 7.79 32.73 31.11
C SER A 188 7.72 34.26 30.88
N PRO A 189 6.72 34.75 30.15
CA PRO A 189 5.73 35.56 30.86
C PRO A 189 4.27 35.28 30.47
N SER A 190 3.46 35.48 31.50
CA SER A 190 2.01 35.69 31.52
C SER A 190 1.48 36.61 30.43
N ASN A 191 0.27 36.32 29.92
CA ASN A 191 -0.85 37.27 29.90
C ASN A 191 -2.15 36.59 29.44
N THR A 192 -3.13 36.57 30.34
CA THR A 192 -4.57 36.49 30.05
C THR A 192 -5.07 37.82 29.46
N PRO A 193 -6.11 37.80 28.61
CA PRO A 193 -7.37 38.39 29.06
C PRO A 193 -8.64 37.64 28.66
N THR A 194 -9.66 37.89 29.48
CA THR A 194 -11.07 37.51 29.49
C THR A 194 -11.90 37.95 28.27
N GLY A 195 -12.98 37.21 27.96
CA GLY A 195 -14.16 37.67 27.20
C GLY A 195 -14.70 36.62 26.23
N SER A 196 -15.65 35.76 26.62
CA SER A 196 -17.10 35.90 26.42
C SER A 196 -17.62 35.74 24.97
N SER A 197 -18.28 34.60 24.75
CA SER A 197 -19.51 34.39 23.96
C SER A 197 -19.56 34.78 22.47
N SER A 198 -19.72 33.79 21.57
CA SER A 198 -20.94 33.65 20.75
C SER A 198 -20.79 32.55 19.68
N SER A 199 -21.87 31.78 19.54
CA SER A 199 -22.21 30.87 18.46
C SER A 199 -22.11 31.51 17.07
N ALA A 200 -21.57 30.79 16.07
CA ALA A 200 -22.07 30.76 14.69
C ALA A 200 -21.32 29.73 13.81
N HIS A 201 -22.11 28.87 13.17
CA HIS A 201 -21.94 28.23 11.87
C HIS A 201 -20.60 28.35 11.13
N LEU A 202 -20.00 27.20 10.82
CA LEU A 202 -19.11 27.06 9.65
C LEU A 202 -19.75 26.11 8.63
N ARG A 203 -20.25 26.75 7.57
CA ARG A 203 -20.64 26.16 6.30
C ARG A 203 -19.40 25.67 5.55
N ALA A 204 -19.60 24.60 4.78
CA ALA A 204 -18.70 24.12 3.76
C ALA A 204 -18.33 25.23 2.75
N ALA A 205 -17.04 25.40 2.50
CA ALA A 205 -16.53 26.20 1.39
C ALA A 205 -16.17 25.26 0.23
N SER A 206 -17.02 25.26 -0.80
CA SER A 206 -16.68 24.77 -2.13
C SER A 206 -15.65 25.71 -2.75
N ALA A 207 -14.47 25.20 -3.10
CA ALA A 207 -13.51 25.91 -3.92
C ALA A 207 -13.83 25.64 -5.40
N GLU A 208 -14.51 26.58 -6.04
CA GLU A 208 -14.60 26.67 -7.49
C GLU A 208 -13.25 27.12 -8.05
N CYS A 209 -12.50 26.19 -8.64
CA CYS A 209 -11.30 26.54 -9.40
C CYS A 209 -11.71 26.91 -10.84
N SER A 210 -11.98 28.20 -11.05
CA SER A 210 -12.23 28.78 -12.38
C SER A 210 -10.92 28.81 -13.20
N PHE A 211 -10.82 27.94 -14.21
CA PHE A 211 -9.75 27.99 -15.21
C PHE A 211 -10.10 29.01 -16.30
N ARG A 212 -9.46 30.18 -16.27
CA ARG A 212 -9.53 31.17 -17.36
C ARG A 212 -8.81 30.63 -18.60
N ARG A 213 -9.55 30.49 -19.70
CA ARG A 213 -9.03 30.21 -21.04
C ARG A 213 -8.48 31.52 -21.65
N ALA A 214 -7.22 31.53 -22.06
CA ALA A 214 -6.65 32.62 -22.86
C ALA A 214 -7.17 32.56 -24.31
N PRO A 215 -7.37 33.70 -24.99
CA PRO A 215 -7.79 33.74 -26.39
C PRO A 215 -6.61 33.46 -27.34
N SER A 216 -6.85 32.57 -28.31
CA SER A 216 -5.97 32.32 -29.46
C SER A 216 -6.14 33.44 -30.48
N ALA A 217 -5.10 34.24 -30.67
CA ALA A 217 -4.96 35.10 -31.83
C ALA A 217 -4.33 34.27 -32.97
N ALA A 218 -5.00 34.23 -34.13
CA ALA A 218 -4.38 33.82 -35.38
C ALA A 218 -4.79 34.82 -36.45
N THR A 219 -3.75 35.43 -37.02
CA THR A 219 -3.72 36.23 -38.25
C THR A 219 -3.78 35.30 -39.46
#